data_AF-A0A537UKK6-F1
#
_entry.id   AF-A0A537UKK6-F1
#
_cell.length_a   1.000
_cell.length_b   1.000
_cell.length_c   1.000
_cell.angle_alpha   90.00
_cell.angle_beta   90.00
_cell.angle_gamma   90.00
#
_symmetry.space_group_name_H-M   'P 1'
#
loop_
_entity.id
_entity.type
_entity.pdbx_description
1 polymer ?
#
loop_
_entity_poly.entity_id
_entity_poly.type
_entity_poly.pdbx_seq_one_letter_code
_entity_poly.pdbx_strand_id
1 'polypeptide(L)' 'RGAVISICGAIYTLAGILAPSVMGGVIQHAATPLEGYMTGFTINAVIMIVSGLLGLLLLWPNTERARLMGELPQPKFA' A
#
# COMPACT_ATOMS: atom_id res chain seq x y z
N ARG A 1 9.24 9.51 16.98
CA ARG A 1 9.74 9.32 15.59
C ARG A 1 10.41 7.96 15.38
N GLY A 2 11.12 7.38 16.37
CA GLY A 2 11.73 6.04 16.25
C GLY A 2 10.74 4.88 16.03
N ALA A 3 9.60 4.87 16.74
CA ALA A 3 8.59 3.81 16.60
C ALA A 3 8.00 3.70 15.19
N VAL A 4 7.81 4.82 14.50
CA VAL A 4 7.30 4.82 13.11
C VAL A 4 8.31 4.16 12.17
N ILE A 5 9.60 4.45 12.35
CA ILE A 5 10.68 3.87 11.53
C ILE A 5 10.76 2.35 11.75
N SER A 6 10.66 1.88 13.00
CA SER A 6 10.69 0.44 13.29
C SER A 6 9.47 -0.29 12.73
N ILE A 7 8.29 0.33 12.78
CA ILE A 7 7.07 -0.27 12.19
C ILE A 7 7.21 -0.38 10.67
N CYS A 8 7.64 0.69 10.00
CA CYS A 8 7.86 0.65 8.55
C CYS A 8 8.91 -0.39 8.16
N GLY A 9 10.00 -0.50 8.93
CA GLY A 9 11.04 -1.51 8.72
C GLY A 9 10.51 -2.94 8.85
N ALA A 10 9.76 -3.23 9.91
CA ALA A 10 9.16 -4.55 10.13
C ALA A 10 8.19 -4.95 9.00
N ILE A 11 7.36 -4.00 8.54
CA ILE A 11 6.45 -4.23 7.40
C ILE A 11 7.24 -4.57 6.14
N TYR A 12 8.32 -3.84 5.85
CA TYR A 12 9.16 -4.11 4.69
C TYR A 12 9.82 -5.49 4.73
N THR A 13 10.30 -5.90 5.91
CA THR A 13 10.84 -7.25 6.11
C THR A 13 9.78 -8.33 5.85
N LEU A 14 8.58 -8.15 6.40
CA LEU A 14 7.48 -9.10 6.17
C LEU A 14 7.08 -9.16 4.69
N ALA A 15 7.01 -8.01 4.01
CA ALA A 15 6.72 -7.95 2.59
C ALA A 15 7.75 -8.72 1.75
N GLY A 16 9.04 -8.62 2.12
CA GLY A 16 10.13 -9.35 1.46
C GLY A 16 10.01 -10.88 1.57
N ILE A 17 9.40 -11.40 2.63
CA ILE A 17 9.14 -12.83 2.81
C ILE A 17 7.85 -13.26 2.11
N LEU A 18 6.79 -12.45 2.22
CA LEU A 18 5.48 -12.78 1.67
C LEU A 18 5.48 -12.81 0.14
N ALA A 19 6.17 -11.87 -0.52
CA ALA A 19 6.20 -11.82 -1.98
C ALA A 19 6.68 -13.12 -2.66
N PRO A 20 7.89 -13.67 -2.34
CA PRO A 20 8.34 -14.93 -2.92
C PRO A 20 7.52 -16.14 -2.43
N SER A 21 6.98 -16.10 -1.21
CA SER A 21 6.16 -17.20 -0.67
C SER A 21 4.84 -17.35 -1.42
N VAL A 22 4.14 -16.23 -1.66
CA VAL A 22 2.90 -16.22 -2.43
C VAL A 22 3.17 -16.58 -3.89
N MET A 23 4.17 -15.95 -4.51
CA MET A 23 4.51 -16.20 -5.91
C MET A 23 4.96 -17.65 -6.14
N GLY A 24 5.83 -18.17 -5.28
CA GLY A 24 6.30 -19.54 -5.32
C GLY A 24 5.17 -20.55 -5.09
N GLY A 25 4.22 -20.25 -4.21
CA GLY A 25 3.03 -21.08 -4.00
C GLY A 25 2.14 -21.12 -5.23
N VAL A 26 1.87 -19.98 -5.86
CA VAL A 26 1.03 -19.88 -7.07
C VAL A 26 1.65 -20.63 -8.25
N ILE A 27 2.96 -20.49 -8.46
CA ILE A 27 3.66 -21.18 -9.55
C ILE A 27 3.66 -22.70 -9.35
N GLN A 28 3.86 -23.18 -8.11
CA GLN A 28 3.88 -24.62 -7.81
C GLN A 28 2.54 -25.33 -8.03
N HIS A 29 1.42 -24.62 -7.89
CA HIS A 29 0.08 -25.19 -8.09
C HIS A 29 -0.45 -25.00 -9.52
N ALA A 30 0.26 -24.26 -10.38
CA ALA A 30 -0.16 -24.04 -11.77
C ALA A 30 0.25 -25.22 -12.67
N ALA A 31 -0.54 -25.49 -13.71
CA ALA A 31 -0.24 -26.56 -14.67
C ALA A 31 0.98 -26.24 -15.53
N THR A 32 1.29 -24.95 -15.73
CA THR A 32 2.49 -24.47 -16.41
C THR A 32 3.11 -23.28 -15.68
N PRO A 33 4.44 -23.06 -15.78
CA PRO A 33 5.08 -21.89 -15.18
C PRO A 33 4.50 -20.57 -15.69
N LEU A 34 4.18 -20.49 -16.99
CA LEU A 34 3.61 -19.30 -17.62
C LEU A 34 2.27 -18.90 -17.00
N GLU A 35 1.39 -19.88 -16.81
CA GLU A 35 0.09 -19.68 -16.16
C GLU A 35 0.25 -19.25 -14.69
N GLY A 36 1.21 -19.84 -13.98
CA GLY A 36 1.59 -19.44 -12.62
C GLY A 36 2.04 -17.98 -12.53
N TYR A 37 2.88 -17.52 -13.47
CA TYR A 37 3.29 -16.12 -13.53
C TYR A 37 2.12 -15.18 -13.80
N MET A 38 1.25 -15.50 -14.77
CA MET A 38 0.09 -14.67 -15.08
C MET A 38 -0.88 -14.57 -13.90
N THR A 39 -1.12 -15.68 -13.21
CA THR A 39 -1.94 -15.71 -11.99
C THR A 39 -1.31 -14.88 -10.87
N GLY A 40 0.01 -15.02 -10.67
CA GLY A 40 0.76 -14.23 -9.68
C GLY A 40 0.70 -12.73 -9.95
N PHE A 41 0.87 -12.29 -11.20
CA PHE A 41 0.72 -10.88 -11.57
C PHE A 41 -0.71 -10.37 -11.39
N THR A 42 -1.71 -11.22 -11.63
CA THR A 42 -3.12 -10.86 -11.39
C THR A 42 -3.38 -10.59 -9.91
N ILE A 43 -2.84 -11.44 -9.02
CA ILE A 43 -2.92 -11.22 -7.56
C ILE A 43 -2.26 -9.90 -7.18
N ASN A 44 -1.06 -9.62 -7.70
CA ASN A 44 -0.39 -8.34 -7.47
C ASN A 44 -1.23 -7.14 -7.94
N ALA A 45 -1.86 -7.24 -9.11
CA ALA A 45 -2.75 -6.19 -9.63
C ALA A 45 -3.94 -5.93 -8.69
N VAL A 46 -4.59 -6.99 -8.18
CA VAL A 46 -5.69 -6.86 -7.22
C VAL A 46 -5.23 -6.18 -5.94
N ILE A 47 -4.06 -6.53 -5.41
CA ILE A 47 -3.49 -5.90 -4.22
C ILE A 47 -3.24 -4.40 -4.45
N MET A 48 -2.70 -4.02 -5.61
CA MET A 48 -2.50 -2.61 -5.97
C MET A 48 -3.81 -1.85 -6.08
N ILE A 49 -4.84 -2.43 -6.71
CA ILE A 49 -6.16 -1.81 -6.84
C ILE A 49 -6.77 -1.59 -5.45
N VAL A 50 -6.81 -2.62 -4.61
CA VAL A 50 -7.40 -2.54 -3.27
C VAL A 50 -6.65 -1.53 -2.40
N SER A 51 -5.32 -1.54 -2.40
CA SER A 51 -4.51 -0.57 -1.65
C SER A 51 -4.70 0.86 -2.14
N GLY A 52 -4.82 1.07 -3.46
CA GLY A 52 -5.15 2.37 -4.04
C GLY A 52 -6.54 2.85 -3.64
N LEU A 53 -7.56 1.99 -3.70
CA LEU A 53 -8.92 2.32 -3.28
C LEU A 53 -9.01 2.61 -1.78
N LEU A 54 -8.35 1.81 -0.94
CA LEU A 54 -8.24 2.09 0.48
C LEU A 54 -7.50 3.40 0.73
N GLY A 55 -6.43 3.67 0.00
CA GLY A 55 -5.71 4.94 0.04
C GLY A 55 -6.62 6.12 -0.27
N LEU A 56 -7.43 6.04 -1.33
CA LEU A 56 -8.40 7.07 -1.71
C LEU A 56 -9.55 7.23 -0.70
N LEU A 57 -9.98 6.13 -0.07
CA LEU A 57 -11.03 6.16 0.95
C LEU A 57 -10.53 6.74 2.27
N LEU A 58 -9.29 6.39 2.66
CA LEU A 58 -8.65 6.82 3.91
C LEU A 58 -8.04 8.23 3.81
N LEU A 59 -7.51 8.62 2.64
CA LEU A 59 -7.29 10.04 2.31
C LEU A 59 -8.66 10.66 2.12
N TRP A 60 -9.35 10.92 3.22
CA TRP A 60 -10.66 11.55 3.24
C TRP A 60 -10.54 12.96 2.64
N PRO A 61 -10.88 13.15 1.35
CA PRO A 61 -10.49 14.35 0.63
C PRO A 61 -11.25 15.59 1.13
N ASN A 62 -12.38 15.40 1.81
CA ASN A 62 -13.23 16.49 2.29
C ASN A 62 -12.90 16.96 3.73
N THR A 63 -12.50 16.06 4.63
CA THR A 63 -12.13 16.44 6.01
C THR A 63 -10.73 17.06 6.06
N GLU A 64 -9.80 16.54 5.27
CA GLU A 64 -8.45 17.13 5.15
C GLU A 64 -8.48 18.49 4.42
N ARG A 65 -9.30 18.66 3.36
CA ARG A 65 -9.50 19.98 2.73
C ARG A 65 -10.11 21.01 3.68
N ALA A 66 -11.10 20.62 4.49
CA ALA A 66 -11.71 21.51 5.48
C ALA A 66 -10.72 21.90 6.60
N ARG A 67 -9.89 20.95 7.08
CA ARG A 67 -8.80 21.25 8.02
C ARG A 67 -7.76 22.18 7.42
N LEU A 68 -7.29 21.90 6.20
CA LEU A 68 -6.28 22.71 5.51
C LEU A 68 -6.77 24.14 5.20
N MET A 69 -8.06 24.32 4.89
CA MET A 69 -8.65 25.65 4.68
C MET A 69 -8.97 26.40 5.98
N GLY A 70 -9.29 25.69 7.06
CA GLY A 70 -9.52 26.27 8.39
C GLY A 70 -8.22 26.68 9.12
N GLU A 71 -7.08 26.14 8.70
CA GLU A 71 -5.78 26.32 9.34
C GLU A 71 -4.83 27.20 8.51
N LEU A 72 -5.34 28.17 7.75
CA LEU A 72 -4.51 29.26 7.23
C LEU A 72 -4.15 30.19 8.41
N PRO A 73 -2.92 30.15 8.95
CA PRO A 73 -2.52 31.08 9.99
C PRO A 73 -2.47 32.45 9.35
N GLN A 74 -3.29 33.38 9.83
CA GLN A 74 -3.27 34.77 9.38
C GLN A 74 -1.84 35.31 9.55
N PRO A 75 -1.11 35.66 8.47
CA PRO A 75 0.22 36.22 8.61
C PRO A 75 0.09 37.55 9.35
N LYS A 76 0.54 37.57 10.60
CA LYS A 76 0.66 38.78 11.40
C LYS A 76 1.80 39.60 10.80
N PHE A 77 1.46 40.43 9.83
CA PHE A 77 2.32 41.53 9.41
C PHE A 77 2.38 42.53 10.57
N ALA A 78 3.53 42.56 11.24
CA ALA A 78 3.92 43.58 12.21
C ALA A 78 5.14 44.31 11.64
#